data_AF-A0A7D8V1Z7-F1
#
_entry.id   AF-A0A7D8V1Z7-F1
#
_cell.length_a   1.000
_cell.length_b   1.000
_cell.length_c   1.000
_cell.angle_alpha   90.00
_cell.angle_beta   90.00
_cell.angle_gamma   90.00
#
_symmetry.space_group_name_H-M   'P 1'
#
loop_
_entity.id
_entity.type
_entity.pdbx_description
1 polymer ?
#
loop_
_entity_poly.entity_id
_entity_poly.type
_entity_poly.pdbx_seq_one_letter_code
_entity_poly.pdbx_strand_id
1 'polypeptide(L)'
;MSSTTGTSPAVTTPAHTDAATSPVATTPGVTSPAVPGQQEPEILAVEDYPTDARWLKLQRIKYRDQEGKERFWEVANRTTRSKGGVDSCHILALVQRPPVGVCVVLIEQYRPPVGAVVVEFPAGLIDEGEAPATTALRELYEETGYGGHGVSVRTVSPVLVKDPG
;
A
#
# COMPACT_ATOMS: atom_id res chain seq x y z
N MET A 1 -38.59 -45.30 -28.99
CA MET A 1 -37.21 -45.85 -28.95
C MET A 1 -36.43 -45.01 -29.95
N SER A 2 -35.50 -44.12 -29.61
CA SER A 2 -34.49 -44.25 -28.58
C SER A 2 -34.10 -42.86 -28.03
N SER A 3 -34.04 -42.78 -26.71
CA SER A 3 -33.49 -41.69 -25.91
C SER A 3 -31.98 -41.64 -26.05
N THR A 4 -31.43 -40.50 -26.47
CA THR A 4 -29.97 -40.26 -26.49
C THR A 4 -29.62 -39.38 -25.29
N THR A 5 -29.13 -40.03 -24.22
CA THR A 5 -28.52 -39.38 -23.06
C THR A 5 -27.15 -38.84 -23.42
N GLY A 6 -27.00 -37.51 -23.43
CA GLY A 6 -25.69 -36.85 -23.53
C GLY A 6 -25.03 -36.77 -22.15
N THR A 7 -23.94 -37.49 -21.97
CA THR A 7 -23.10 -37.42 -20.76
C THR A 7 -22.17 -36.20 -20.86
N SER A 8 -22.26 -35.30 -19.88
CA SER A 8 -21.39 -34.14 -19.74
C SER A 8 -19.98 -34.57 -19.30
N PRO A 9 -18.87 -34.01 -19.84
CA PRO A 9 -17.54 -34.34 -19.34
C PRO A 9 -17.28 -33.63 -18.00
N ALA A 10 -16.70 -34.37 -17.06
CA ALA A 10 -16.26 -33.86 -15.77
C ALA A 10 -15.08 -32.89 -15.96
N VAL A 11 -15.20 -31.69 -15.39
CA VAL A 11 -14.09 -30.73 -15.28
C VAL A 11 -13.21 -31.18 -14.11
N THR A 12 -11.99 -31.58 -14.43
CA THR A 12 -10.95 -31.91 -13.44
C THR A 12 -10.34 -30.62 -12.89
N THR A 13 -10.54 -30.35 -11.60
CA THR A 13 -9.87 -29.28 -10.87
C THR A 13 -8.37 -29.60 -10.75
N PRO A 14 -7.44 -28.70 -11.12
CA PRO A 14 -6.02 -28.93 -10.84
C PRO A 14 -5.74 -28.71 -9.34
N ALA A 15 -4.87 -29.56 -8.81
CA ALA A 15 -4.46 -29.61 -7.42
C ALA A 15 -3.75 -28.32 -6.97
N HIS A 16 -4.07 -27.90 -5.75
CA HIS A 16 -3.31 -26.89 -4.99
C HIS A 16 -1.87 -27.39 -4.78
N THR A 17 -0.89 -26.68 -5.32
CA THR A 17 0.50 -26.78 -4.91
C THR A 17 0.77 -25.72 -3.84
N ASP A 18 1.10 -26.17 -2.63
CA ASP A 18 1.59 -25.34 -1.54
C ASP A 18 2.91 -24.67 -1.96
N ALA A 19 2.84 -23.36 -2.24
CA ALA A 19 4.01 -22.53 -2.45
C ALA A 19 4.42 -21.91 -1.10
N ALA A 20 5.65 -22.20 -0.70
CA ALA A 20 6.27 -21.82 0.55
C ALA A 20 6.09 -20.33 0.90
N THR A 21 5.77 -20.06 2.16
CA THR A 21 5.82 -18.74 2.80
C THR A 21 7.19 -18.11 2.57
N SER A 22 7.23 -17.09 1.70
CA SER A 22 8.39 -16.24 1.50
C SER A 22 8.46 -15.15 2.58
N PRO A 23 9.65 -14.78 3.06
CA PRO A 23 9.79 -13.75 4.09
C PRO A 23 9.36 -12.37 3.57
N VAL A 24 8.86 -11.55 4.50
CA VAL A 24 8.52 -10.14 4.29
C VAL A 24 9.66 -9.44 3.53
N ALA A 25 9.34 -8.89 2.35
CA ALA A 25 10.31 -8.12 1.57
C ALA A 25 10.61 -6.82 2.31
N THR A 26 11.75 -6.78 3.01
CA THR A 26 12.38 -5.56 3.47
C THR A 26 12.63 -4.69 2.23
N THR A 27 12.05 -3.49 2.18
CA THR A 27 12.40 -2.50 1.16
C THR A 27 13.93 -2.38 1.14
N PRO A 28 14.60 -2.39 -0.04
CA PRO A 28 16.05 -2.19 -0.07
C PRO A 28 16.34 -0.84 0.59
N GLY A 29 16.96 -0.92 1.77
CA GLY A 29 17.28 0.25 2.56
C GLY A 29 18.14 1.19 1.74
N VAL A 30 17.75 2.45 1.68
CA VAL A 30 18.70 3.53 1.37
C VAL A 30 19.71 3.48 2.52
N THR A 31 20.82 2.79 2.33
CA THR A 31 21.90 2.75 3.31
C THR A 31 22.52 4.14 3.34
N SER A 32 22.16 4.90 4.37
CA SER A 32 22.90 6.11 4.69
C SER A 32 24.34 5.72 5.04
N PRO A 33 25.34 6.55 4.67
CA PRO A 33 26.73 6.23 4.97
C PRO A 33 26.91 6.03 6.47
N ALA A 34 27.63 4.96 6.84
CA ALA A 34 27.90 4.64 8.24
C ALA A 34 28.66 5.78 8.91
N VAL A 35 28.09 6.32 10.00
CA VAL A 35 28.76 7.30 10.85
C VAL A 35 29.72 6.55 11.78
N PRO A 36 31.02 6.88 11.81
CA PRO A 36 31.97 6.21 12.69
C PRO A 36 31.53 6.27 14.16
N GLY A 37 31.49 5.11 14.82
CA GLY A 37 31.10 4.99 16.23
C GLY A 37 29.59 4.85 16.49
N GLN A 38 28.76 4.75 15.45
CA GLN A 38 27.33 4.47 15.57
C GLN A 38 26.98 3.09 15.00
N GLN A 39 26.03 2.40 15.63
CA GLN A 39 25.47 1.14 15.13
C GLN A 39 24.21 1.38 14.28
N GLU A 40 23.79 0.37 13.51
CA GLU A 40 22.50 0.42 12.81
C GLU A 40 21.35 0.24 13.82
N PRO A 41 20.31 1.09 13.80
CA PRO A 41 19.14 0.93 14.66
C PRO A 41 18.37 -0.36 14.36
N GLU A 42 17.79 -0.98 15.38
CA GLU A 42 17.10 -2.26 15.26
C GLU A 42 15.82 -2.30 16.11
N ILE A 43 14.73 -2.84 15.55
CA ILE A 43 13.51 -3.15 16.30
C ILE A 43 13.73 -4.43 17.10
N LEU A 44 13.63 -4.32 18.43
CA LEU A 44 13.82 -5.42 19.37
C LEU A 44 12.52 -6.16 19.69
N ALA A 45 11.40 -5.44 19.78
CA ALA A 45 10.09 -6.02 20.06
C ALA A 45 8.96 -5.11 19.56
N VAL A 46 7.81 -5.72 19.27
CA VAL A 46 6.56 -5.01 18.94
C VAL A 46 5.44 -5.65 19.76
N GLU A 47 4.70 -4.82 20.49
CA GLU A 47 3.59 -5.22 21.34
C GLU A 47 2.32 -4.50 20.90
N ASP A 48 1.21 -5.23 20.73
CA ASP A 48 -0.08 -4.62 20.39
C ASP A 48 -0.78 -4.12 21.65
N TYR A 49 -1.28 -2.89 21.62
CA TYR A 49 -2.22 -2.43 22.63
C TYR A 49 -3.60 -3.04 22.35
N PRO A 50 -4.29 -3.57 23.37
CA PRO A 50 -5.62 -4.11 23.19
C PRO A 50 -6.60 -2.98 22.86
N THR A 51 -7.20 -3.05 21.67
CA THR A 51 -8.25 -2.12 21.21
C THR A 51 -9.35 -2.91 20.51
N ASP A 52 -10.56 -2.36 20.46
CA ASP A 52 -11.68 -2.85 19.65
C ASP A 52 -11.75 -2.19 18.26
N ALA A 53 -10.70 -1.44 17.88
CA ALA A 53 -10.64 -0.71 16.64
C ALA A 53 -10.55 -1.66 15.43
N ARG A 54 -11.45 -1.47 14.46
CA ARG A 54 -11.51 -2.31 13.26
C ARG A 54 -10.40 -1.98 12.25
N TRP A 55 -10.10 -0.70 12.04
CA TRP A 55 -9.30 -0.23 10.90
C TRP A 55 -7.86 0.15 11.25
N LEU A 56 -7.60 0.38 12.54
CA LEU A 56 -6.31 0.77 13.08
C LEU A 56 -5.96 -0.14 14.26
N LYS A 57 -4.67 -0.37 14.45
CA LYS A 57 -4.08 -0.96 15.65
C LYS A 57 -3.05 0.00 16.21
N LEU A 58 -2.99 0.08 17.53
CA LEU A 58 -1.94 0.82 18.25
C LEU A 58 -0.91 -0.18 18.75
N GLN A 59 0.36 0.11 18.54
CA GLN A 59 1.46 -0.79 18.90
C GLN A 59 2.54 0.00 19.64
N ARG A 60 3.25 -0.67 20.54
CA ARG A 60 4.48 -0.19 21.16
C ARG A 60 5.66 -0.94 20.56
N ILE A 61 6.62 -0.19 20.04
CA ILE A 61 7.88 -0.73 19.52
C ILE A 61 8.96 -0.49 20.58
N LYS A 62 9.70 -1.53 20.94
CA LYS A 62 10.99 -1.43 21.62
C LYS A 62 12.08 -1.49 20.56
N TYR A 63 12.95 -0.50 20.50
CA TYR A 63 14.06 -0.47 19.53
C TYR A 63 15.36 -0.04 20.18
N ARG A 64 16.48 -0.46 19.60
CA ARG A 64 17.82 0.04 19.94
C ARG A 64 18.20 1.11 18.92
N ASP A 65 18.60 2.28 19.40
CA ASP A 65 19.01 3.39 18.53
C ASP A 65 20.46 3.25 18.05
N GLN A 66 20.94 4.24 17.29
CA GLN A 66 22.29 4.27 16.74
C GLN A 66 23.41 4.40 17.80
N GLU A 67 23.07 4.81 19.02
CA GLU A 67 23.98 4.91 20.17
C GLU A 67 23.97 3.64 21.03
N GLY A 68 23.18 2.63 20.64
CA GLY A 68 23.01 1.39 21.40
C GLY A 68 22.00 1.50 22.54
N LYS A 69 21.28 2.62 22.66
CA LYS A 69 20.31 2.85 23.73
C LYS A 69 18.96 2.27 23.37
N GLU A 70 18.36 1.53 24.30
CA GLU A 70 17.00 1.01 24.14
C GLU A 70 15.96 2.10 24.41
N ARG A 71 14.98 2.20 23.52
CA ARG A 71 13.90 3.18 23.54
C ARG A 71 12.56 2.53 23.21
N PHE A 72 11.49 3.27 23.48
CA PHE A 72 10.14 2.89 23.12
C PHE A 72 9.53 3.93 22.19
N TRP A 73 8.69 3.47 21.27
CA TRP A 73 7.93 4.31 20.34
C TRP A 73 6.51 3.78 20.21
N GLU A 74 5.52 4.66 20.14
CA GLU A 74 4.12 4.28 19.90
C GLU A 74 3.76 4.51 18.44
N VAL A 75 3.15 3.52 17.81
CA VAL A 75 2.84 3.53 16.38
C VAL A 75 1.39 3.16 16.15
N ALA A 76 0.70 3.92 15.31
CA ALA A 76 -0.59 3.55 14.75
C ALA A 76 -0.39 2.91 13.37
N ASN A 77 -0.87 1.69 13.18
CA ASN A 77 -0.81 0.97 11.92
C ASN A 77 -2.21 0.57 11.45
N ARG A 78 -2.38 0.37 10.14
CA ARG A 78 -3.60 -0.24 9.61
C ARG A 78 -3.67 -1.72 9.96
N THR A 79 -4.87 -2.21 10.25
CA THR A 79 -5.15 -3.65 10.39
C THR A 79 -5.28 -4.35 9.04
N THR A 80 -5.39 -3.58 7.96
CA THR A 80 -5.71 -4.06 6.60
C THR A 80 -4.51 -4.05 5.65
N ARG A 81 -3.28 -3.81 6.13
CA ARG A 81 -2.10 -3.80 5.25
C ARG A 81 -1.95 -5.17 4.61
N SER A 82 -1.84 -5.22 3.29
CA SER A 82 -1.64 -6.46 2.56
C SER A 82 -0.24 -7.04 2.83
N LYS A 83 -0.03 -8.32 2.50
CA LYS A 83 1.29 -8.97 2.60
C LYS A 83 2.35 -8.30 1.71
N GLY A 84 1.93 -7.49 0.74
CA GLY A 84 2.83 -6.68 -0.10
C GLY A 84 3.52 -5.55 0.65
N GLY A 85 3.16 -5.27 1.90
CA GLY A 85 3.87 -4.33 2.77
C GLY A 85 3.60 -2.84 2.48
N VAL A 86 2.74 -2.54 1.51
CA VAL A 86 2.33 -1.17 1.14
C VAL A 86 0.84 -1.01 1.38
N ASP A 87 0.44 0.07 2.05
CA ASP A 87 -0.97 0.32 2.35
C ASP A 87 -1.76 0.86 1.15
N SER A 88 -1.20 1.84 0.46
CA SER A 88 -1.90 2.65 -0.55
C SER A 88 -0.96 3.25 -1.57
N CYS A 89 -1.47 3.57 -2.76
CA CYS A 89 -0.79 4.44 -3.73
C CYS A 89 -1.43 5.84 -3.75
N HIS A 90 -0.60 6.88 -3.93
CA HIS A 90 -1.05 8.25 -4.20
C HIS A 90 -0.64 8.63 -5.62
N ILE A 91 -1.53 9.31 -6.35
CA ILE A 91 -1.44 9.43 -7.80
C ILE A 91 -1.19 10.88 -8.18
N LEU A 92 0.03 11.18 -8.65
CA LEU A 92 0.33 12.44 -9.33
C LEU A 92 -0.08 12.33 -10.80
N ALA A 93 -1.35 12.59 -11.10
CA ALA A 93 -1.87 12.55 -12.46
C ALA A 93 -1.61 13.87 -13.20
N LEU A 94 -0.86 13.80 -14.31
CA LEU A 94 -0.56 14.92 -15.19
C LEU A 94 -1.44 14.86 -16.45
N VAL A 95 -2.20 15.93 -16.69
CA VAL A 95 -3.13 16.02 -17.83
C VAL A 95 -2.74 17.22 -18.70
N GLN A 96 -2.49 16.98 -19.99
CA GLN A 96 -2.28 18.05 -20.97
C GLN A 96 -3.62 18.68 -21.35
N ARG A 97 -3.78 19.98 -21.12
CA ARG A 97 -4.99 20.74 -21.43
C ARG A 97 -4.66 21.99 -22.24
N PRO A 98 -4.66 21.93 -23.58
CA PRO A 98 -4.49 23.14 -24.40
C PRO A 98 -5.68 24.12 -24.22
N PRO A 99 -5.45 25.45 -24.23
CA PRO A 99 -4.16 26.13 -24.32
C PRO A 99 -3.42 26.28 -22.98
N VAL A 100 -4.00 25.81 -21.87
CA VAL A 100 -3.50 26.00 -20.49
C VAL A 100 -2.13 25.37 -20.25
N GLY A 101 -1.88 24.17 -20.80
CA GLY A 101 -0.65 23.40 -20.57
C GLY A 101 -0.87 22.18 -19.69
N VAL A 102 0.15 21.74 -18.94
CA VAL A 102 0.06 20.58 -18.05
C VAL A 102 -0.65 20.97 -16.75
N CYS A 103 -1.66 20.20 -16.38
CA CYS A 103 -2.42 20.35 -15.14
C CYS A 103 -2.21 19.12 -14.25
N VAL A 104 -2.37 19.30 -12.94
CA VAL A 104 -2.41 18.22 -11.96
C VAL A 104 -3.86 17.96 -11.56
N VAL A 105 -4.26 16.70 -11.48
CA VAL A 105 -5.58 16.32 -10.95
C VAL A 105 -5.50 16.22 -9.43
N LEU A 106 -6.44 16.88 -8.76
CA LEU A 106 -6.63 16.86 -7.31
C LEU A 106 -8.10 16.54 -7.02
N ILE A 107 -8.36 16.05 -5.81
CA ILE A 107 -9.71 15.82 -5.29
C ILE A 107 -9.94 16.63 -4.03
N GLU A 108 -11.20 16.98 -3.79
CA GLU A 108 -11.68 17.53 -2.54
C GLU A 108 -12.54 16.49 -1.83
N GLN A 109 -12.14 16.10 -0.62
CA GLN A 109 -12.88 15.11 0.16
C GLN A 109 -12.98 15.53 1.64
N TYR A 110 -14.14 15.31 2.24
CA TYR A 110 -14.28 15.44 3.68
C TYR A 110 -13.55 14.30 4.38
N ARG A 111 -12.53 14.62 5.20
CA ARG A 111 -11.79 13.64 6.00
C ARG A 111 -12.25 13.70 7.44
N PRO A 112 -13.01 12.69 7.94
CA PRO A 112 -13.42 12.63 9.33
C PRO A 112 -12.29 12.79 10.36
N PRO A 113 -11.06 12.23 10.16
CA PRO A 113 -9.96 12.45 11.10
C PRO A 113 -9.49 13.91 11.22
N VAL A 114 -9.72 14.73 10.19
CA VAL A 114 -9.37 16.16 10.16
C VAL A 114 -10.58 17.04 10.49
N GLY A 115 -11.80 16.55 10.26
CA GLY A 115 -13.04 17.30 10.47
C GLY A 115 -13.28 18.38 9.41
N ALA A 116 -12.66 18.28 8.24
CA ALA A 116 -12.75 19.27 7.16
C ALA A 116 -12.67 18.63 5.78
N VAL A 117 -13.06 19.40 4.75
CA VAL A 117 -12.72 19.11 3.36
C VAL A 117 -11.25 19.44 3.14
N VAL A 118 -10.52 18.50 2.57
CA VAL A 118 -9.10 18.64 2.27
C VAL A 118 -8.85 18.42 0.78
N VAL A 119 -7.81 19.08 0.28
CA VAL A 119 -7.33 18.93 -1.09
C VAL A 119 -6.21 17.88 -1.09
N GLU A 120 -6.38 16.83 -1.88
CA GLU A 120 -5.46 15.70 -1.92
C GLU A 120 -5.20 15.23 -3.36
N PHE A 121 -4.14 14.44 -3.53
CA PHE A 121 -4.02 13.61 -4.72
C PHE A 121 -5.08 12.49 -4.68
N PRO A 122 -5.58 12.04 -5.84
CA PRO A 122 -6.28 10.77 -5.92
C PRO A 122 -5.43 9.66 -5.31
N ALA A 123 -6.03 8.80 -4.51
CA ALA A 123 -5.29 7.78 -3.76
C ALA A 123 -6.21 6.65 -3.31
N GLY A 124 -5.67 5.44 -3.26
CA GLY A 124 -6.44 4.29 -2.78
C GLY A 124 -5.60 3.15 -2.27
N LEU A 125 -6.27 2.21 -1.60
CA LEU A 125 -5.63 1.06 -0.99
C LEU A 125 -5.22 0.06 -2.07
N ILE A 126 -4.08 -0.59 -1.86
CA ILE A 126 -3.60 -1.63 -2.76
C ILE A 126 -4.24 -2.96 -2.34
N ASP A 127 -4.99 -3.57 -3.25
CA ASP A 127 -5.59 -4.88 -3.03
C ASP A 127 -4.53 -5.98 -3.00
N GLU A 128 -4.84 -7.12 -2.36
CA GLU A 128 -3.88 -8.22 -2.25
C GLU A 128 -3.50 -8.77 -3.63
N GLY A 129 -2.21 -8.71 -3.95
CA GLY A 129 -1.66 -9.13 -5.25
C GLY A 129 -1.78 -8.09 -6.36
N GLU A 130 -2.38 -6.92 -6.12
CA GLU A 130 -2.47 -5.84 -7.09
C GLU A 130 -1.13 -5.08 -7.18
N ALA A 131 -0.68 -4.79 -8.40
CA ALA A 131 0.51 -3.96 -8.61
C ALA A 131 0.15 -2.48 -8.38
N PRO A 132 1.04 -1.66 -7.77
CA PRO A 132 0.75 -0.25 -7.50
C PRO A 132 0.34 0.56 -8.75
N ALA A 133 0.89 0.24 -9.92
CA ALA A 133 0.53 0.90 -11.17
C ALA A 133 -0.91 0.56 -11.61
N THR A 134 -1.37 -0.66 -11.35
CA THR A 134 -2.75 -1.08 -11.63
C THR A 134 -3.71 -0.39 -10.68
N THR A 135 -3.41 -0.40 -9.37
CA THR A 135 -4.17 0.33 -8.35
C THR A 135 -4.28 1.81 -8.72
N ALA A 136 -3.17 2.44 -9.13
CA ALA A 136 -3.15 3.85 -9.51
C ALA A 136 -4.10 4.20 -10.67
N LEU A 137 -4.20 3.35 -11.70
CA LEU A 137 -5.09 3.60 -12.82
C LEU A 137 -6.56 3.37 -12.45
N ARG A 138 -6.83 2.35 -11.62
CA ARG A 138 -8.17 2.03 -11.12
C ARG A 138 -8.71 3.16 -10.24
N GLU A 139 -7.97 3.52 -9.20
CA GLU A 139 -8.38 4.56 -8.23
C GLU A 139 -8.51 5.94 -8.88
N LEU A 140 -7.60 6.29 -9.81
CA LEU A 140 -7.73 7.56 -10.56
C LEU A 140 -9.07 7.62 -11.30
N TYR A 141 -9.47 6.52 -11.93
CA TYR A 141 -10.74 6.46 -12.66
C TYR A 141 -11.95 6.49 -11.73
N GLU A 142 -11.91 5.73 -10.63
CA GLU A 142 -13.00 5.69 -9.64
C GLU A 142 -13.25 7.06 -9.00
N GLU A 143 -12.20 7.78 -8.61
CA GLU A 143 -12.34 9.05 -7.87
C GLU A 143 -12.55 10.28 -8.77
N THR A 144 -12.07 10.23 -10.02
CA THR A 144 -12.01 11.44 -10.87
C THR A 144 -12.64 11.28 -12.25
N GLY A 145 -12.92 10.05 -12.67
CA GLY A 145 -13.29 9.72 -14.05
C GLY A 145 -12.15 9.85 -15.07
N TYR A 146 -10.97 10.36 -14.68
CA TYR A 146 -9.78 10.30 -15.52
C TYR A 146 -9.21 8.87 -15.51
N GLY A 147 -9.06 8.30 -16.68
CA GLY A 147 -8.63 6.91 -16.83
C GLY A 147 -9.19 6.33 -18.12
N GLY A 148 -8.58 5.26 -18.62
CA GLY A 148 -8.97 4.64 -19.90
C GLY A 148 -7.93 4.81 -20.99
N HIS A 149 -8.38 5.01 -22.23
CA HIS A 149 -7.50 4.95 -23.40
C HIS A 149 -6.51 6.13 -23.43
N GLY A 150 -5.21 5.81 -23.55
CA GLY A 150 -4.14 6.80 -23.65
C GLY A 150 -3.57 7.27 -22.32
N VAL A 151 -3.99 6.69 -21.19
CA VAL A 151 -3.38 6.90 -19.86
C VAL A 151 -2.37 5.79 -19.60
N SER A 152 -1.19 6.16 -19.08
CA SER A 152 -0.19 5.18 -18.66
C SER A 152 0.58 5.68 -17.43
N VAL A 153 1.01 4.74 -16.59
CA VAL A 153 1.89 5.03 -15.46
C VAL A 153 3.32 5.13 -15.97
N ARG A 154 3.89 6.33 -15.91
CA ARG A 154 5.28 6.57 -16.36
C ARG A 154 6.31 6.10 -15.33
N THR A 155 6.01 6.25 -14.04
CA THR A 155 6.94 5.95 -12.96
C THR A 155 6.17 5.59 -11.69
N VAL A 156 6.69 4.63 -10.95
CA VAL A 156 6.27 4.30 -9.59
C VAL A 156 7.48 4.57 -8.69
N SER A 157 7.30 5.34 -7.63
CA SER A 157 8.39 5.63 -6.68
C SER A 157 8.75 4.38 -5.87
N PRO A 158 9.92 4.36 -5.20
CA PRO A 158 10.11 3.49 -4.05
C PRO A 158 8.99 3.68 -3.02
N VAL A 159 8.84 2.70 -2.12
CA VAL A 159 7.89 2.80 -1.01
C VAL A 159 8.25 4.00 -0.14
N LEU A 160 7.28 4.88 0.08
CA LEU A 160 7.41 6.00 0.99
C LEU A 160 6.73 5.64 2.31
N VAL A 161 7.43 5.88 3.42
CA VAL A 161 6.88 5.72 4.76
C VAL A 161 6.50 7.10 5.29
N LYS A 162 5.26 7.24 5.73
CA LYS A 162 4.77 8.47 6.38
C LYS A 162 4.62 8.19 7.86
N ASP A 163 5.65 8.55 8.62
CA ASP A 163 5.54 8.62 10.08
C ASP A 163 5.02 10.02 10.47
N PRO A 164 4.12 10.14 11.47
CA PRO A 164 3.66 11.44 11.94
C PRO A 164 4.74 12.27 12.65
N GLY A 165 5.94 11.71 12.92
CA GLY A 165 7.07 12.40 13.53
C GLY A 165 7.53 11.75 14.83
#